data_AF-A0A7X8MW33-F1
#
_entry.id   AF-A0A7X8MW33-F1
#
_cell.length_a   1.000
_cell.length_b   1.000
_cell.length_c   1.000
_cell.angle_alpha   90.00
_cell.angle_beta   90.00
_cell.angle_gamma   90.00
#
_symmetry.space_group_name_H-M   'P 1'
#
loop_
_entity.id
_entity.type
_entity.pdbx_description
1 polymer ?
#
loop_
_entity_poly.entity_id
_entity_poly.type
_entity_poly.pdbx_seq_one_letter_code
_entity_poly.pdbx_strand_id
1 'polypeptide(L)'
;MSLRRFGRFLAATTTTALAVTLAPAVTAQDTTVEFSVSNITDFHGRLEQDSYNQEMGAALLTGLNNQINGEENVFTTSGDNVGGSAFISAITDDEYTIDFLNAAGVGASAVGNHEFDQGQDDLMDRIVPNSEFPILGANVYKEDGTHLLPPSTVIEKNGVKIGFVGSVATSTVQKVSPSAVAGLDFRDPVAETNTEAQRLKDSGEADVVIALFHEDAARYVDGFDEDYVDFLFGGDSHQQYAVADAALPYAQSLEYGKVLTDVDFTFNTTTKSVESIDITQYDLAAAEAAGATPDATVADIVAKAKAQADVIGAEIIATIDNSFYRGSNHDAATGSNRGVESTLNHLIAEAQRDS
;
A
#
# COMPACT_ATOMS: atom_id res chain seq x y z
N MET A 1 29.23 -79.51 -23.21
CA MET A 1 30.48 -80.16 -23.65
C MET A 1 30.61 -80.00 -25.16
N SER A 2 31.83 -79.76 -25.66
CA SER A 2 32.25 -79.62 -27.08
C SER A 2 32.08 -78.21 -27.68
N LEU A 3 33.09 -77.34 -27.57
CA LEU A 3 34.29 -77.19 -28.43
C LEU A 3 33.99 -76.74 -29.86
N ARG A 4 34.51 -75.56 -30.24
CA ARG A 4 35.28 -75.37 -31.48
C ARG A 4 36.07 -74.06 -31.45
N ARG A 5 37.38 -74.22 -31.63
CA ARG A 5 38.40 -73.19 -31.88
C ARG A 5 38.13 -72.47 -33.18
N PHE A 6 38.57 -71.22 -33.31
CA PHE A 6 39.25 -70.60 -34.47
C PHE A 6 39.38 -69.11 -34.08
N GLY A 7 40.56 -68.49 -34.02
CA GLY A 7 41.47 -68.26 -35.13
C GLY A 7 41.70 -66.74 -35.16
N ARG A 8 42.95 -66.32 -34.95
CA ARG A 8 43.38 -64.92 -34.84
C ARG A 8 42.99 -64.09 -36.06
N PHE A 9 42.49 -62.88 -35.84
CA PHE A 9 42.65 -61.76 -36.78
C PHE A 9 43.19 -60.54 -36.05
N LEU A 10 44.28 -60.03 -36.60
CA LEU A 10 44.96 -58.80 -36.26
C LEU A 10 44.11 -57.63 -36.77
N ALA A 11 43.67 -56.73 -35.89
CA ALA A 11 43.03 -55.48 -36.28
C ALA A 11 43.90 -54.32 -35.80
N ALA A 12 44.45 -53.59 -36.77
CA ALA A 12 45.19 -52.37 -36.58
C ALA A 12 44.29 -51.32 -35.91
N THR A 13 44.76 -50.75 -34.81
CA THR A 13 44.09 -49.66 -34.10
C THR A 13 44.44 -48.36 -34.80
N THR A 14 43.52 -47.81 -35.59
CA THR A 14 43.57 -46.41 -36.04
C THR A 14 43.15 -45.53 -34.88
N THR A 15 44.11 -44.85 -34.26
CA THR A 15 43.86 -43.84 -33.23
C THR A 15 43.36 -42.56 -33.90
N THR A 16 42.05 -42.38 -34.00
CA THR A 16 41.46 -41.10 -34.43
C THR A 16 41.53 -40.15 -33.23
N ALA A 17 42.47 -39.21 -33.25
CA ALA A 17 42.51 -38.11 -32.29
C ALA A 17 41.34 -37.15 -32.60
N LEU A 18 40.25 -37.29 -31.85
CA LEU A 18 39.15 -36.33 -31.87
C LEU A 18 39.58 -35.13 -31.01
N ALA A 19 40.04 -34.06 -31.65
CA ALA A 19 40.23 -32.78 -30.99
C ALA A 19 38.85 -32.20 -30.67
N VAL A 20 38.36 -32.46 -29.45
CA VAL A 20 37.20 -31.75 -28.90
C VAL A 20 37.68 -30.34 -28.56
N THR A 21 37.39 -29.37 -29.42
CA THR A 21 37.46 -27.96 -29.07
C THR A 21 36.36 -27.69 -28.06
N LEU A 22 36.70 -27.72 -26.76
CA LEU A 22 35.86 -27.15 -25.70
C LEU A 22 35.82 -25.65 -25.93
N ALA A 23 34.82 -25.17 -26.68
CA ALA A 23 34.42 -23.78 -26.55
C ALA A 23 33.95 -23.59 -25.10
N PRO A 24 34.46 -22.58 -24.36
CA PRO A 24 33.86 -22.26 -23.08
C PRO A 24 32.40 -21.94 -23.34
N ALA A 25 31.50 -22.73 -22.76
CA ALA A 25 30.12 -22.31 -22.61
C ALA A 25 30.18 -21.06 -21.74
N VAL A 26 30.08 -19.89 -22.38
CA VAL A 26 29.73 -18.67 -21.68
C VAL A 26 28.33 -18.95 -21.16
N THR A 27 28.23 -19.29 -19.87
CA THR A 27 26.96 -19.23 -19.16
C THR A 27 26.44 -17.83 -19.38
N ALA A 28 25.31 -17.70 -20.09
CA ALA A 28 24.57 -16.44 -20.13
C ALA A 28 24.37 -16.05 -18.67
N GLN A 29 24.98 -14.94 -18.26
CA GLN A 29 24.72 -14.37 -16.95
C GLN A 29 23.24 -14.01 -16.98
N ASP A 30 22.47 -14.49 -16.00
CA ASP A 30 21.08 -14.08 -15.87
C ASP A 30 21.07 -12.56 -15.72
N THR A 31 20.51 -11.86 -16.72
CA THR A 31 20.52 -10.40 -16.78
C THR A 31 19.32 -9.80 -16.07
N THR A 32 18.37 -10.64 -15.65
CA THR A 32 17.17 -10.24 -14.94
C THR A 32 17.31 -10.45 -13.44
N VAL A 33 16.67 -9.58 -12.69
CA VAL A 33 16.50 -9.66 -11.23
C VAL A 33 15.02 -9.43 -10.91
N GLU A 34 14.55 -10.03 -9.84
CA GLU A 34 13.17 -9.88 -9.36
C GLU A 34 13.15 -9.09 -8.05
N PHE A 35 12.13 -8.24 -7.91
CA PHE A 35 11.75 -7.57 -6.67
C PHE A 35 10.24 -7.43 -6.64
N SER A 36 9.66 -7.21 -5.47
CA SER A 36 8.21 -7.01 -5.34
C SER A 36 7.88 -5.74 -4.58
N VAL A 37 6.67 -5.24 -4.82
CA VAL A 37 6.09 -4.12 -4.09
C VAL A 37 4.67 -4.47 -3.73
N SER A 38 4.40 -4.57 -2.43
CA SER A 38 3.05 -4.74 -1.91
C SER A 38 2.46 -3.40 -1.50
N ASN A 39 1.14 -3.27 -1.59
CA ASN A 39 0.45 -2.02 -1.31
C ASN A 39 -0.94 -2.22 -0.68
N ILE A 40 -1.23 -1.38 0.32
CA ILE A 40 -2.59 -1.13 0.82
C ILE A 40 -2.94 0.35 0.66
N THR A 41 -4.22 0.68 0.79
CA THR A 41 -4.69 2.07 0.79
C THR A 41 -5.90 2.20 1.71
N ASP A 42 -6.18 3.43 2.16
CA ASP A 42 -7.41 3.78 2.87
C ASP A 42 -7.63 2.88 4.09
N PHE A 43 -6.55 2.63 4.86
CA PHE A 43 -6.59 1.71 5.99
C PHE A 43 -7.47 2.23 7.13
N HIS A 44 -7.56 3.55 7.33
CA HIS A 44 -8.46 4.20 8.30
C HIS A 44 -8.48 3.53 9.69
N GLY A 45 -7.29 3.21 10.19
CA GLY A 45 -7.09 2.60 11.50
C GLY A 45 -7.88 1.31 11.77
N ARG A 46 -8.17 0.51 10.73
CA ARG A 46 -8.92 -0.76 10.82
C ARG A 46 -8.02 -1.89 11.35
N LEU A 47 -7.59 -1.72 12.60
CA LEU A 47 -6.61 -2.57 13.27
C LEU A 47 -7.10 -4.01 13.50
N GLU A 48 -8.38 -4.18 13.85
CA GLU A 48 -8.96 -5.48 14.16
C GLU A 48 -9.38 -6.25 12.90
N GLN A 49 -9.28 -7.59 12.95
CA GLN A 49 -9.89 -8.43 11.93
C GLN A 49 -11.41 -8.41 12.09
N ASP A 50 -12.14 -8.23 10.98
CA ASP A 50 -13.59 -8.33 10.93
C ASP A 50 -14.03 -9.18 9.73
N SER A 51 -14.23 -10.48 9.97
CA SER A 51 -14.69 -11.41 8.93
C SER A 51 -16.07 -11.09 8.38
N TYR A 52 -16.92 -10.37 9.11
CA TYR A 52 -18.24 -9.96 8.61
C TYR A 52 -18.10 -8.88 7.54
N ASN A 53 -17.20 -7.91 7.77
CA ASN A 53 -16.89 -6.83 6.83
C ASN A 53 -15.74 -7.17 5.86
N GLN A 54 -15.18 -8.38 5.95
CA GLN A 54 -14.06 -8.87 5.12
C GLN A 54 -12.74 -8.12 5.35
N GLU A 55 -12.56 -7.52 6.52
CA GLU A 55 -11.34 -6.81 6.90
C GLU A 55 -10.34 -7.81 7.47
N MET A 56 -9.12 -7.87 6.91
CA MET A 56 -8.09 -8.79 7.39
C MET A 56 -7.56 -8.37 8.76
N GLY A 57 -7.60 -7.08 9.08
CA GLY A 57 -6.94 -6.50 10.25
C GLY A 57 -5.42 -6.45 10.10
N ALA A 58 -4.79 -5.59 10.89
CA ALA A 58 -3.36 -5.28 10.78
C ALA A 58 -2.45 -6.52 10.91
N ALA A 59 -2.75 -7.41 11.85
CA ALA A 59 -1.90 -8.55 12.16
C ALA A 59 -1.92 -9.62 11.05
N LEU A 60 -3.11 -9.97 10.53
CA LEU A 60 -3.20 -10.94 9.42
C LEU A 60 -2.62 -10.35 8.13
N LEU A 61 -2.85 -9.07 7.87
CA LEU A 61 -2.29 -8.38 6.70
C LEU A 61 -0.76 -8.40 6.71
N THR A 62 -0.14 -8.09 7.86
CA THR A 62 1.31 -8.16 8.02
C THR A 62 1.83 -9.59 7.86
N GLY A 63 1.15 -10.56 8.48
CA GLY A 63 1.53 -11.97 8.39
C GLY A 63 1.42 -12.51 6.96
N LEU A 64 0.38 -12.12 6.23
CA LEU A 64 0.22 -12.43 4.81
C LEU A 64 1.36 -11.84 3.99
N ASN A 65 1.62 -10.52 4.13
CA ASN A 65 2.70 -9.84 3.42
C ASN A 65 4.05 -10.56 3.64
N ASN A 66 4.38 -10.86 4.89
CA ASN A 66 5.62 -11.56 5.25
C ASN A 66 5.69 -13.00 4.72
N GLN A 67 4.54 -13.64 4.47
CA GLN A 67 4.49 -15.01 3.97
C GLN A 67 4.67 -15.08 2.46
N ILE A 68 4.03 -14.17 1.72
CA ILE A 68 4.06 -14.19 0.25
C ILE A 68 5.35 -13.56 -0.29
N ASN A 69 6.00 -12.70 0.50
CA ASN A 69 7.17 -11.94 0.09
C ASN A 69 8.45 -12.27 0.86
N GLY A 70 9.60 -12.01 0.21
CA GLY A 70 10.94 -12.16 0.78
C GLY A 70 11.64 -10.84 1.10
N GLU A 71 12.96 -10.88 1.26
CA GLU A 71 13.78 -9.70 1.59
C GLU A 71 13.76 -8.61 0.50
N GLU A 72 13.42 -8.98 -0.74
CA GLU A 72 13.40 -8.08 -1.90
C GLU A 72 12.05 -7.35 -2.10
N ASN A 73 11.14 -7.42 -1.13
CA ASN A 73 9.89 -6.66 -1.13
C ASN A 73 10.03 -5.28 -0.48
N VAL A 74 9.28 -4.31 -1.00
CA VAL A 74 8.93 -3.06 -0.30
C VAL A 74 7.42 -3.02 -0.05
N PHE A 75 7.00 -3.12 1.21
CA PHE A 75 5.60 -2.88 1.57
C PHE A 75 5.32 -1.36 1.59
N THR A 76 4.31 -0.90 0.87
CA THR A 76 3.96 0.52 0.72
C THR A 76 2.50 0.77 1.05
N THR A 77 2.13 2.04 1.20
CA THR A 77 0.71 2.42 1.22
C THR A 77 0.44 3.64 0.34
N SER A 78 -0.80 3.80 -0.11
CA SER A 78 -1.23 4.95 -0.91
C SER A 78 -1.98 6.01 -0.11
N GLY A 79 -1.77 6.12 1.22
CA GLY A 79 -2.37 7.17 2.06
C GLY A 79 -3.69 6.76 2.75
N ASP A 80 -4.25 7.70 3.52
CA ASP A 80 -5.42 7.52 4.39
C ASP A 80 -5.28 6.31 5.33
N ASN A 81 -4.10 6.19 5.94
CA ASN A 81 -3.88 5.18 6.96
C ASN A 81 -4.54 5.58 8.29
N VAL A 82 -4.47 6.88 8.59
CA VAL A 82 -5.01 7.52 9.79
C VAL A 82 -6.14 8.48 9.40
N GLY A 83 -6.87 9.02 10.38
CA GLY A 83 -8.08 9.81 10.12
C GLY A 83 -9.23 8.97 9.54
N GLY A 84 -10.47 9.46 9.63
CA GLY A 84 -11.66 8.66 9.30
C GLY A 84 -11.76 7.32 10.08
N SER A 85 -10.98 7.20 11.16
CA SER A 85 -10.52 5.91 11.66
C SER A 85 -11.58 5.11 12.42
N ALA A 86 -11.36 3.79 12.54
CA ALA A 86 -12.13 2.98 13.48
C ALA A 86 -11.91 3.47 14.90
N PHE A 87 -12.93 3.30 15.74
CA PHE A 87 -12.90 3.76 17.13
C PHE A 87 -11.64 3.31 17.88
N ILE A 88 -11.21 2.04 17.70
CA ILE A 88 -10.00 1.48 18.32
C ILE A 88 -8.73 2.31 18.06
N SER A 89 -8.65 2.95 16.88
CA SER A 89 -7.52 3.78 16.47
C SER A 89 -7.78 5.26 16.75
N ALA A 90 -8.96 5.76 16.38
CA ALA A 90 -9.32 7.17 16.52
C ALA A 90 -9.27 7.67 17.97
N ILE A 91 -9.62 6.82 18.95
CA ILE A 91 -9.68 7.21 20.37
C ILE A 91 -8.29 7.44 21.00
N THR A 92 -7.24 7.02 20.31
CA THR A 92 -5.83 7.23 20.68
C THR A 92 -5.09 8.00 19.58
N ASP A 93 -5.80 8.86 18.86
CA ASP A 93 -5.26 9.71 17.79
C ASP A 93 -4.45 8.91 16.74
N ASP A 94 -4.85 7.67 16.46
CA ASP A 94 -4.18 6.76 15.51
C ASP A 94 -2.75 6.31 15.88
N GLU A 95 -2.30 6.50 17.12
CA GLU A 95 -0.99 6.06 17.63
C GLU A 95 -0.70 4.59 17.27
N TYR A 96 -1.65 3.70 17.53
CA TYR A 96 -1.48 2.27 17.27
C TYR A 96 -1.52 1.88 15.79
N THR A 97 -2.07 2.73 14.94
CA THR A 97 -1.98 2.55 13.48
C THR A 97 -0.59 2.88 12.99
N ILE A 98 0.02 3.95 13.50
CA ILE A 98 1.42 4.28 13.23
C ILE A 98 2.34 3.17 13.74
N ASP A 99 2.13 2.67 14.95
CA ASP A 99 2.90 1.53 15.51
C ASP A 99 2.79 0.28 14.63
N PHE A 100 1.58 -0.04 14.14
CA PHE A 100 1.37 -1.15 13.21
C PHE A 100 2.20 -0.97 11.94
N LEU A 101 2.11 0.18 11.27
CA LEU A 101 2.80 0.42 10.00
C LEU A 101 4.32 0.36 10.17
N ASN A 102 4.84 0.87 11.28
CA ASN A 102 6.25 0.75 11.66
C ASN A 102 6.64 -0.73 11.85
N ALA A 103 5.88 -1.48 12.65
CA ALA A 103 6.15 -2.89 12.93
C ALA A 103 6.00 -3.79 11.70
N ALA A 104 5.12 -3.42 10.75
CA ALA A 104 4.94 -4.12 9.48
C ALA A 104 6.07 -3.81 8.47
N GLY A 105 6.96 -2.86 8.77
CA GLY A 105 8.09 -2.51 7.92
C GLY A 105 7.68 -1.80 6.64
N VAL A 106 6.65 -0.95 6.69
CA VAL A 106 6.29 -0.09 5.56
C VAL A 106 7.50 0.73 5.14
N GLY A 107 7.83 0.73 3.85
CA GLY A 107 8.98 1.42 3.29
C GLY A 107 8.68 2.84 2.82
N ALA A 108 7.45 3.11 2.38
CA ALA A 108 6.98 4.44 1.99
C ALA A 108 5.45 4.51 2.00
N SER A 109 4.92 5.71 2.23
CA SER A 109 3.49 6.01 2.13
C SER A 109 3.28 7.27 1.32
N ALA A 110 2.25 7.33 0.48
CA ALA A 110 1.69 8.62 0.10
C ALA A 110 1.03 9.28 1.32
N VAL A 111 0.92 10.61 1.31
CA VAL A 111 -0.05 11.32 2.14
C VAL A 111 -1.42 11.19 1.49
N GLY A 112 -2.45 10.92 2.29
CA GLY A 112 -3.84 11.02 1.89
C GLY A 112 -4.50 12.28 2.44
N ASN A 113 -5.79 12.45 2.19
CA ASN A 113 -6.51 13.60 2.74
C ASN A 113 -6.75 13.49 4.24
N HIS A 114 -6.99 12.29 4.75
CA HIS A 114 -7.32 12.06 6.15
C HIS A 114 -6.10 12.18 7.08
N GLU A 115 -4.87 12.12 6.57
CA GLU A 115 -3.68 12.57 7.28
C GLU A 115 -3.74 14.07 7.69
N PHE A 116 -4.60 14.87 7.06
CA PHE A 116 -4.82 16.27 7.42
C PHE A 116 -6.04 16.49 8.34
N ASP A 117 -6.74 15.45 8.80
CA ASP A 117 -7.98 15.59 9.59
C ASP A 117 -7.78 16.48 10.84
N GLN A 118 -6.67 16.28 11.53
CA GLN A 118 -6.28 17.03 12.74
C GLN A 118 -5.39 18.24 12.43
N GLY A 119 -5.17 18.55 11.14
CA GLY A 119 -4.37 19.68 10.69
C GLY A 119 -2.94 19.34 10.28
N GLN A 120 -2.35 20.22 9.47
CA GLN A 120 -0.97 20.09 9.02
C GLN A 120 0.04 20.08 10.18
N ASP A 121 -0.27 20.72 11.31
CA ASP A 121 0.57 20.68 12.50
C ASP A 121 0.59 19.27 13.11
N ASP A 122 -0.56 18.60 13.20
CA ASP A 122 -0.65 17.22 13.66
C ASP A 122 0.11 16.26 12.74
N LEU A 123 -0.06 16.44 11.42
CA LEU A 123 0.71 15.70 10.42
C LEU A 123 2.23 15.86 10.62
N MET A 124 2.70 17.10 10.75
CA MET A 124 4.15 17.40 10.78
C MET A 124 4.81 17.20 12.13
N ASP A 125 4.08 17.38 13.23
CA ASP A 125 4.63 17.34 14.59
C ASP A 125 4.36 16.01 15.31
N ARG A 126 3.38 15.21 14.84
CA ARG A 126 3.04 13.92 15.44
C ARG A 126 3.08 12.77 14.46
N ILE A 127 2.38 12.83 13.32
CA ILE A 127 2.30 11.67 12.43
C ILE A 127 3.67 11.39 11.79
N VAL A 128 4.23 12.37 11.06
CA VAL A 128 5.53 12.23 10.38
C VAL A 128 6.67 11.85 11.34
N PRO A 129 6.84 12.48 12.52
CA PRO A 129 7.94 12.13 13.43
C PRO A 129 7.81 10.76 14.10
N ASN A 130 6.60 10.19 14.19
CA ASN A 130 6.37 8.86 14.75
C ASN A 130 6.34 7.75 13.68
N SER A 131 6.33 8.10 12.39
CA SER A 131 6.50 7.13 11.29
C SER A 131 7.97 6.83 11.03
N GLU A 132 8.34 5.55 11.02
CA GLU A 132 9.70 5.08 10.69
C GLU A 132 9.99 5.05 9.17
N PHE A 133 9.01 5.51 8.38
CA PHE A 133 9.04 5.57 6.92
C PHE A 133 8.66 6.97 6.42
N PRO A 134 9.13 7.37 5.23
CA PRO A 134 8.74 8.66 4.64
C PRO A 134 7.27 8.65 4.22
N ILE A 135 6.55 9.68 4.65
CA ILE A 135 5.25 10.08 4.10
C ILE A 135 5.51 11.09 2.99
N LEU A 136 5.04 10.79 1.79
CA LEU A 136 5.39 11.45 0.54
C LEU A 136 4.27 12.36 0.03
N GLY A 137 4.61 13.54 -0.48
CA GLY A 137 3.64 14.52 -0.99
C GLY A 137 4.24 15.47 -2.03
N ALA A 138 4.41 15.00 -3.26
CA ALA A 138 4.98 15.73 -4.37
C ALA A 138 4.17 16.98 -4.75
N ASN A 139 2.86 16.98 -4.55
CA ASN A 139 1.98 18.08 -4.95
C ASN A 139 1.50 18.96 -3.78
N VAL A 140 2.07 18.83 -2.58
CA VAL A 140 1.68 19.61 -1.41
C VAL A 140 2.75 20.66 -1.10
N TYR A 141 2.40 21.92 -1.35
CA TYR A 141 3.32 23.05 -1.21
C TYR A 141 2.93 23.98 -0.05
N LYS A 142 3.93 24.59 0.57
CA LYS A 142 3.78 25.71 1.50
C LYS A 142 3.65 27.02 0.70
N GLU A 143 3.21 28.09 1.36
CA GLU A 143 3.13 29.43 0.75
C GLU A 143 4.45 29.93 0.14
N ASP A 144 5.60 29.51 0.67
CA ASP A 144 6.92 29.89 0.18
C ASP A 144 7.37 29.12 -1.08
N GLY A 145 6.52 28.20 -1.57
CA GLY A 145 6.77 27.38 -2.75
C GLY A 145 7.67 26.17 -2.50
N THR A 146 8.05 25.89 -1.26
CA THR A 146 8.71 24.63 -0.87
C THR A 146 7.68 23.53 -0.61
N HIS A 147 8.09 22.27 -0.74
CA HIS A 147 7.21 21.14 -0.42
C HIS A 147 6.97 21.04 1.10
N LEU A 148 5.76 20.64 1.49
CA LEU A 148 5.44 20.30 2.87
C LEU A 148 6.13 19.00 3.30
N LEU A 149 6.02 17.99 2.44
CA LEU A 149 6.55 16.63 2.61
C LEU A 149 7.62 16.35 1.55
N PRO A 150 8.52 15.38 1.75
CA PRO A 150 9.38 14.92 0.66
C PRO A 150 8.52 14.46 -0.54
N PRO A 151 8.87 14.83 -1.79
CA PRO A 151 8.09 14.42 -2.95
C PRO A 151 8.26 12.93 -3.25
N SER A 152 9.44 12.39 -2.99
CA SER A 152 9.81 11.01 -3.29
C SER A 152 10.84 10.44 -2.31
N THR A 153 11.02 9.12 -2.38
CA THR A 153 12.15 8.40 -1.77
C THR A 153 12.66 7.33 -2.74
N VAL A 154 13.89 6.86 -2.55
CA VAL A 154 14.46 5.76 -3.33
C VAL A 154 14.91 4.65 -2.39
N ILE A 155 14.46 3.42 -2.67
CA ILE A 155 14.82 2.21 -1.92
C ILE A 155 15.46 1.22 -2.91
N GLU A 156 16.61 0.66 -2.53
CA GLU A 156 17.30 -0.33 -3.35
C GLU A 156 16.94 -1.75 -2.92
N LYS A 157 16.46 -2.57 -3.87
CA LYS A 157 16.18 -4.01 -3.69
C LYS A 157 16.79 -4.79 -4.85
N ASN A 158 17.47 -5.88 -4.54
CA ASN A 158 18.15 -6.73 -5.51
C ASN A 158 19.02 -5.97 -6.53
N GLY A 159 19.64 -4.85 -6.10
CA GLY A 159 20.45 -3.97 -6.94
C GLY A 159 19.68 -3.05 -7.90
N VAL A 160 18.34 -2.98 -7.77
CA VAL A 160 17.45 -2.07 -8.50
C VAL A 160 17.07 -0.90 -7.59
N LYS A 161 17.26 0.34 -8.05
CA LYS A 161 16.83 1.54 -7.33
C LYS A 161 15.37 1.86 -7.66
N ILE A 162 14.49 1.69 -6.68
CA ILE A 162 13.05 1.88 -6.83
C ILE A 162 12.69 3.24 -6.24
N GLY A 163 12.32 4.19 -7.09
CA GLY A 163 11.78 5.49 -6.70
C GLY A 163 10.30 5.39 -6.39
N PHE A 164 9.88 5.85 -5.22
CA PHE A 164 8.47 6.01 -4.88
C PHE A 164 8.14 7.50 -4.87
N VAL A 165 7.10 7.90 -5.61
CA VAL A 165 6.61 9.28 -5.67
C VAL A 165 5.20 9.31 -5.11
N GLY A 166 4.98 10.09 -4.05
CA GLY A 166 3.67 10.18 -3.39
C GLY A 166 2.92 11.44 -3.80
N SER A 167 1.61 11.37 -3.99
CA SER A 167 0.78 12.57 -4.20
C SER A 167 -0.66 12.34 -3.75
N VAL A 168 -1.38 13.44 -3.53
CA VAL A 168 -2.73 13.45 -2.94
C VAL A 168 -3.72 14.25 -3.78
N ALA A 169 -4.99 13.90 -3.71
CA ALA A 169 -6.09 14.64 -4.32
C ALA A 169 -6.01 16.16 -4.10
N THR A 170 -6.24 16.96 -5.14
CA THR A 170 -6.48 18.41 -4.97
C THR A 170 -7.77 18.69 -4.20
N SER A 171 -8.68 17.71 -4.19
CA SER A 171 -9.95 17.79 -3.46
C SER A 171 -9.79 17.73 -1.95
N THR A 172 -8.59 17.47 -1.40
CA THR A 172 -8.28 17.51 0.04
C THR A 172 -8.81 18.77 0.71
N VAL A 173 -8.68 19.94 0.06
CA VAL A 173 -9.19 21.22 0.59
C VAL A 173 -10.71 21.27 0.81
N GLN A 174 -11.45 20.30 0.25
CA GLN A 174 -12.90 20.16 0.39
C GLN A 174 -13.29 19.01 1.34
N LYS A 175 -12.34 18.16 1.73
CA LYS A 175 -12.57 16.95 2.54
C LYS A 175 -12.20 17.15 4.01
N VAL A 176 -11.30 18.07 4.30
CA VAL A 176 -10.90 18.41 5.67
C VAL A 176 -11.33 19.83 6.05
N SER A 177 -11.23 20.17 7.33
CA SER A 177 -11.52 21.51 7.81
C SER A 177 -10.61 22.54 7.11
N PRO A 178 -11.14 23.69 6.63
CA PRO A 178 -10.31 24.70 5.96
C PRO A 178 -9.13 25.21 6.78
N SER A 179 -9.24 25.21 8.13
CA SER A 179 -8.14 25.59 9.01
C SER A 179 -7.02 24.55 9.05
N ALA A 180 -7.34 23.28 8.80
CA ALA A 180 -6.39 22.16 8.83
C ALA A 180 -5.30 22.30 7.76
N VAL A 181 -5.67 22.90 6.61
CA VAL A 181 -4.81 23.03 5.42
C VAL A 181 -4.55 24.48 5.02
N ALA A 182 -4.80 25.43 5.93
CA ALA A 182 -4.59 26.84 5.65
C ALA A 182 -3.13 27.13 5.24
N GLY A 183 -2.94 27.85 4.14
CA GLY A 183 -1.60 28.19 3.61
C GLY A 183 -0.93 27.08 2.80
N LEU A 184 -1.59 25.93 2.61
CA LEU A 184 -1.12 24.88 1.71
C LEU A 184 -1.69 25.06 0.29
N ASP A 185 -0.86 24.75 -0.69
CA ASP A 185 -1.21 24.73 -2.12
C ASP A 185 -1.11 23.29 -2.63
N PHE A 186 -2.27 22.69 -2.92
CA PHE A 186 -2.38 21.35 -3.52
C PHE A 186 -2.41 21.49 -5.04
N ARG A 187 -1.28 21.19 -5.67
CA ARG A 187 -1.13 21.28 -7.13
C ARG A 187 -1.62 20.01 -7.81
N ASP A 188 -1.66 20.05 -9.15
CA ASP A 188 -2.07 18.90 -9.96
C ASP A 188 -1.19 17.68 -9.64
N PRO A 189 -1.76 16.61 -9.05
CA PRO A 189 -0.97 15.51 -8.54
C PRO A 189 -0.33 14.69 -9.65
N VAL A 190 -0.95 14.64 -10.84
CA VAL A 190 -0.40 13.91 -12.00
C VAL A 190 0.81 14.66 -12.55
N ALA A 191 0.67 15.98 -12.76
CA ALA A 191 1.76 16.81 -13.29
C ALA A 191 2.99 16.85 -12.36
N GLU A 192 2.77 16.99 -11.05
CA GLU A 192 3.86 17.00 -10.07
C GLU A 192 4.51 15.61 -9.93
N THR A 193 3.71 14.52 -10.01
CA THR A 193 4.27 13.16 -10.00
C THR A 193 5.14 12.88 -11.23
N ASN A 194 4.67 13.24 -12.43
CA ASN A 194 5.46 13.10 -13.66
C ASN A 194 6.77 13.91 -13.59
N THR A 195 6.71 15.13 -13.07
CA THR A 195 7.90 16.00 -12.94
C THR A 195 8.94 15.38 -12.02
N GLU A 196 8.51 14.83 -10.89
CA GLU A 196 9.42 14.19 -9.95
C GLU A 196 9.94 12.83 -10.47
N ALA A 197 9.10 12.04 -11.13
CA ALA A 197 9.50 10.80 -11.77
C ALA A 197 10.57 11.03 -12.85
N GLN A 198 10.36 12.03 -13.71
CA GLN A 198 11.35 12.47 -14.70
C GLN A 198 12.66 12.87 -14.02
N ARG A 199 12.61 13.67 -12.95
CA ARG A 199 13.81 14.06 -12.20
C ARG A 199 14.61 12.85 -11.72
N LEU A 200 13.94 11.86 -11.14
CA LEU A 200 14.58 10.65 -10.60
C LEU A 200 15.23 9.78 -11.69
N LYS A 201 14.56 9.62 -12.83
CA LYS A 201 15.08 8.84 -13.97
C LYS A 201 16.23 9.57 -14.68
N ASP A 202 16.08 10.86 -14.99
CA ASP A 202 17.08 11.65 -15.72
C ASP A 202 18.37 11.85 -14.90
N SER A 203 18.28 11.91 -13.57
CA SER A 203 19.45 12.02 -12.68
C SER A 203 20.15 10.68 -12.42
N GLY A 204 19.52 9.54 -12.77
CA GLY A 204 20.00 8.20 -12.44
C GLY A 204 19.85 7.81 -10.96
N GLU A 205 18.99 8.52 -10.23
CA GLU A 205 18.62 8.19 -8.85
C GLU A 205 17.71 6.96 -8.79
N ALA A 206 16.83 6.75 -9.76
CA ALA A 206 15.95 5.59 -9.84
C ALA A 206 16.09 4.82 -11.17
N ASP A 207 16.05 3.50 -11.08
CA ASP A 207 15.93 2.58 -12.22
C ASP A 207 14.45 2.33 -12.57
N VAL A 208 13.59 2.25 -11.56
CA VAL A 208 12.13 2.06 -11.65
C VAL A 208 11.45 3.13 -10.80
N VAL A 209 10.35 3.71 -11.26
CA VAL A 209 9.53 4.66 -10.49
C VAL A 209 8.11 4.15 -10.36
N ILE A 210 7.63 4.12 -9.13
CA ILE A 210 6.28 3.71 -8.75
C ILE A 210 5.57 4.90 -8.11
N ALA A 211 4.39 5.24 -8.62
CA ALA A 211 3.55 6.29 -8.08
C ALA A 211 2.64 5.73 -6.98
N LEU A 212 2.72 6.31 -5.78
CA LEU A 212 1.78 6.11 -4.67
C LEU A 212 0.78 7.28 -4.73
N PHE A 213 -0.36 7.06 -5.37
CA PHE A 213 -1.27 8.13 -5.78
C PHE A 213 -2.57 8.03 -5.00
N HIS A 214 -2.78 8.97 -4.07
CA HIS A 214 -4.00 9.01 -3.26
C HIS A 214 -5.15 9.71 -4.01
N GLU A 215 -5.56 9.07 -5.11
CA GLU A 215 -6.67 9.38 -6.01
C GLU A 215 -6.98 8.11 -6.84
N ASP A 216 -8.07 8.10 -7.60
CA ASP A 216 -8.45 6.95 -8.44
C ASP A 216 -7.46 6.74 -9.61
N ALA A 217 -6.59 5.73 -9.50
CA ALA A 217 -5.60 5.42 -10.54
C ALA A 217 -6.23 5.19 -11.92
N ALA A 218 -7.33 4.44 -11.99
CA ALA A 218 -8.01 4.13 -13.25
C ALA A 218 -8.54 5.39 -13.95
N ARG A 219 -8.89 6.42 -13.19
CA ARG A 219 -9.40 7.68 -13.71
C ARG A 219 -8.31 8.59 -14.28
N TYR A 220 -7.10 8.52 -13.72
CA TYR A 220 -6.02 9.47 -14.02
C TYR A 220 -4.84 8.86 -14.78
N VAL A 221 -4.77 7.53 -14.95
CA VAL A 221 -3.64 6.82 -15.59
C VAL A 221 -3.23 7.43 -16.93
N ASP A 222 -4.18 7.87 -17.77
CA ASP A 222 -3.91 8.47 -19.09
C ASP A 222 -3.11 9.79 -19.04
N GLY A 223 -3.02 10.43 -17.87
CA GLY A 223 -2.25 11.65 -17.67
C GLY A 223 -0.80 11.41 -17.21
N PHE A 224 -0.46 10.20 -16.77
CA PHE A 224 0.90 9.86 -16.35
C PHE A 224 1.81 9.64 -17.55
N ASP A 225 3.09 9.98 -17.39
CA ASP A 225 4.10 9.79 -18.42
C ASP A 225 4.76 8.42 -18.26
N GLU A 226 4.39 7.48 -19.12
CA GLU A 226 4.87 6.10 -19.12
C GLU A 226 6.37 5.97 -19.45
N ASP A 227 7.02 7.03 -19.97
CA ASP A 227 8.47 7.04 -20.15
C ASP A 227 9.21 7.15 -18.79
N TYR A 228 8.53 7.66 -17.76
CA TYR A 228 9.14 7.97 -16.46
C TYR A 228 8.50 7.23 -15.28
N VAL A 229 7.23 6.84 -15.38
CA VAL A 229 6.50 6.08 -14.35
C VAL A 229 6.27 4.66 -14.85
N ASP A 230 6.66 3.66 -14.07
CA ASP A 230 6.57 2.23 -14.46
C ASP A 230 5.35 1.52 -13.86
N PHE A 231 4.80 2.03 -12.75
CA PHE A 231 3.61 1.48 -12.10
C PHE A 231 2.86 2.53 -11.27
N LEU A 232 1.53 2.40 -11.16
CA LEU A 232 0.67 3.30 -10.39
C LEU A 232 -0.19 2.54 -9.37
N PHE A 233 -0.02 2.83 -8.08
CA PHE A 233 -0.97 2.44 -7.04
C PHE A 233 -1.94 3.60 -6.76
N GLY A 234 -3.24 3.32 -6.80
CA GLY A 234 -4.31 4.28 -6.45
C GLY A 234 -4.72 4.25 -4.97
N GLY A 235 -5.63 5.15 -4.60
CA GLY A 235 -6.26 5.28 -3.29
C GLY A 235 -7.53 6.14 -3.35
N ASP A 236 -8.02 6.64 -2.21
CA ASP A 236 -9.13 7.59 -2.01
C ASP A 236 -10.53 7.10 -2.45
N SER A 237 -10.64 6.56 -3.65
CA SER A 237 -11.89 6.16 -4.28
C SER A 237 -12.47 4.84 -3.77
N HIS A 238 -11.72 4.14 -2.90
CA HIS A 238 -12.04 2.83 -2.32
C HIS A 238 -12.45 1.78 -3.38
N GLN A 239 -11.78 1.78 -4.54
CA GLN A 239 -12.02 0.84 -5.63
C GLN A 239 -11.06 -0.35 -5.57
N GLN A 240 -11.51 -1.50 -6.07
CA GLN A 240 -10.68 -2.70 -6.24
C GLN A 240 -10.51 -3.00 -7.72
N TYR A 241 -9.27 -2.93 -8.19
CA TYR A 241 -8.89 -3.37 -9.54
C TYR A 241 -7.38 -3.60 -9.64
N ALA A 242 -6.98 -4.37 -10.65
CA ALA A 242 -5.60 -4.58 -11.06
C ALA A 242 -5.56 -4.72 -12.59
N VAL A 243 -4.69 -3.95 -13.26
CA VAL A 243 -4.61 -3.88 -14.73
C VAL A 243 -3.15 -3.94 -15.16
N ALA A 244 -2.67 -5.15 -15.49
CA ALA A 244 -1.28 -5.39 -15.89
C ALA A 244 -0.99 -5.08 -17.37
N ASP A 245 -1.96 -5.27 -18.26
CA ASP A 245 -1.78 -5.14 -19.72
C ASP A 245 -1.99 -3.71 -20.26
N ALA A 246 -2.07 -2.70 -19.38
CA ALA A 246 -2.15 -1.30 -19.78
C ALA A 246 -0.77 -0.76 -20.19
N ALA A 247 -0.76 0.39 -20.88
CA ALA A 247 0.49 1.03 -21.28
C ALA A 247 1.32 1.47 -20.06
N LEU A 248 0.64 2.03 -19.05
CA LEU A 248 1.11 2.12 -17.67
C LEU A 248 0.27 1.17 -16.79
N PRO A 249 0.85 0.09 -16.22
CA PRO A 249 0.15 -0.80 -15.32
C PRO A 249 -0.25 -0.14 -14.00
N TYR A 250 -1.41 -0.51 -13.46
CA TYR A 250 -1.95 0.11 -12.25
C TYR A 250 -2.86 -0.81 -11.43
N ALA A 251 -3.01 -0.50 -10.14
CA ALA A 251 -3.90 -1.21 -9.23
C ALA A 251 -4.40 -0.32 -8.08
N GLN A 252 -5.47 -0.75 -7.41
CA GLN A 252 -5.93 -0.16 -6.16
C GLN A 252 -6.45 -1.26 -5.21
N SER A 253 -6.09 -1.14 -3.93
CA SER A 253 -6.29 -2.15 -2.89
C SER A 253 -7.58 -1.97 -2.06
N LEU A 254 -8.67 -1.53 -2.70
CA LEU A 254 -9.96 -1.30 -2.05
C LEU A 254 -9.86 -0.31 -0.87
N GLU A 255 -10.16 -0.73 0.36
CA GLU A 255 -10.17 0.06 1.60
C GLU A 255 -9.95 -0.87 2.81
N TYR A 256 -9.63 -0.29 3.97
CA TYR A 256 -9.76 -0.92 5.30
C TYR A 256 -8.94 -2.20 5.51
N GLY A 257 -7.85 -2.38 4.75
CA GLY A 257 -7.05 -3.60 4.79
C GLY A 257 -7.82 -4.84 4.32
N LYS A 258 -8.84 -4.67 3.47
CA LYS A 258 -9.61 -5.77 2.87
C LYS A 258 -8.84 -6.48 1.76
N VAL A 259 -7.96 -5.76 1.07
CA VAL A 259 -7.14 -6.27 -0.02
C VAL A 259 -5.69 -5.85 0.19
N LEU A 260 -4.77 -6.79 0.01
CA LEU A 260 -3.34 -6.53 -0.20
C LEU A 260 -3.06 -6.74 -1.69
N THR A 261 -2.60 -5.71 -2.39
CA THR A 261 -2.08 -5.88 -3.76
C THR A 261 -0.60 -6.15 -3.68
N ASP A 262 -0.14 -7.17 -4.38
CA ASP A 262 1.26 -7.56 -4.50
C ASP A 262 1.67 -7.53 -5.98
N VAL A 263 2.82 -6.94 -6.27
CA VAL A 263 3.29 -6.74 -7.64
C VAL A 263 4.72 -7.23 -7.75
N ASP A 264 4.92 -8.28 -8.53
CA ASP A 264 6.24 -8.82 -8.86
C ASP A 264 6.77 -8.17 -10.14
N PHE A 265 7.99 -7.65 -10.08
CA PHE A 265 8.68 -7.02 -11.20
C PHE A 265 9.87 -7.86 -11.63
N THR A 266 9.95 -8.19 -12.91
CA THR A 266 11.19 -8.70 -13.53
C THR A 266 11.92 -7.56 -14.20
N PHE A 267 13.12 -7.22 -13.72
CA PHE A 267 13.91 -6.10 -14.22
C PHE A 267 15.19 -6.56 -14.91
N ASN A 268 15.41 -6.12 -16.15
CA ASN A 268 16.65 -6.39 -16.89
C ASN A 268 17.72 -5.36 -16.55
N THR A 269 18.75 -5.81 -15.85
CA THR A 269 19.88 -4.99 -15.38
C THR A 269 20.78 -4.46 -16.51
N THR A 270 20.74 -5.06 -17.69
CA THR A 270 21.54 -4.65 -18.86
C THR A 270 20.82 -3.58 -19.68
N THR A 271 19.54 -3.76 -19.97
CA THR A 271 18.74 -2.78 -20.71
C THR A 271 18.17 -1.68 -19.81
N LYS A 272 18.19 -1.88 -18.50
CA LYS A 272 17.62 -1.00 -17.48
C LYS A 272 16.13 -0.77 -17.70
N SER A 273 15.40 -1.86 -17.90
CA SER A 273 13.96 -1.85 -18.20
C SER A 273 13.23 -2.96 -17.47
N VAL A 274 11.97 -2.72 -17.11
CA VAL A 274 11.04 -3.75 -16.63
C VAL A 274 10.64 -4.64 -17.82
N GLU A 275 10.75 -5.96 -17.66
CA GLU A 275 10.37 -6.96 -18.67
C GLU A 275 9.00 -7.57 -18.43
N SER A 276 8.60 -7.75 -17.16
CA SER A 276 7.27 -8.22 -16.79
C SER A 276 6.82 -7.64 -15.45
N ILE A 277 5.50 -7.52 -15.31
CA ILE A 277 4.79 -7.11 -14.11
C ILE A 277 3.67 -8.11 -13.89
N ASP A 278 3.67 -8.80 -12.76
CA ASP A 278 2.63 -9.74 -12.37
C ASP A 278 1.93 -9.20 -11.11
N ILE A 279 0.61 -8.94 -11.21
CA ILE A 279 -0.18 -8.34 -10.13
C ILE A 279 -1.08 -9.40 -9.51
N THR A 280 -1.00 -9.58 -8.19
CA THR A 280 -1.90 -10.44 -7.42
C THR A 280 -2.60 -9.64 -6.32
N GLN A 281 -3.92 -9.81 -6.20
CA GLN A 281 -4.69 -9.23 -5.10
C GLN A 281 -5.16 -10.31 -4.14
N TYR A 282 -4.85 -10.12 -2.86
CA TYR A 282 -5.23 -11.02 -1.78
C TYR A 282 -6.30 -10.37 -0.92
N ASP A 283 -7.53 -10.87 -1.02
CA ASP A 283 -8.58 -10.59 -0.04
C ASP A 283 -8.50 -11.54 1.17
N LEU A 284 -9.40 -11.38 2.14
CA LEU A 284 -9.45 -12.25 3.33
C LEU A 284 -9.55 -13.74 2.96
N ALA A 285 -10.35 -14.11 1.95
CA ALA A 285 -10.52 -15.50 1.57
C ALA A 285 -9.24 -16.07 0.90
N ALA A 286 -8.56 -15.25 0.09
CA ALA A 286 -7.26 -15.59 -0.49
C ALA A 286 -6.18 -15.74 0.59
N ALA A 287 -6.17 -14.87 1.60
CA ALA A 287 -5.26 -14.95 2.75
C ALA A 287 -5.47 -16.25 3.54
N GLU A 288 -6.73 -16.60 3.84
CA GLU A 288 -7.09 -17.85 4.49
C GLU A 288 -6.71 -19.08 3.66
N ALA A 289 -6.93 -19.03 2.35
CA ALA A 289 -6.57 -20.11 1.42
C ALA A 289 -5.05 -20.30 1.30
N ALA A 290 -4.27 -19.21 1.41
CA ALA A 290 -2.82 -19.24 1.49
C ALA A 290 -2.31 -19.75 2.85
N GLY A 291 -3.20 -19.90 3.85
CA GLY A 291 -2.82 -20.30 5.19
C GLY A 291 -2.07 -19.22 5.97
N ALA A 292 -2.28 -17.95 5.62
CA ALA A 292 -1.67 -16.82 6.30
C ALA A 292 -2.01 -16.83 7.80
N THR A 293 -1.00 -16.58 8.62
CA THR A 293 -1.15 -16.47 10.08
C THR A 293 -0.85 -15.05 10.54
N PRO A 294 -1.58 -14.51 11.53
CA PRO A 294 -1.30 -13.18 12.05
C PRO A 294 0.14 -13.02 12.54
N ASP A 295 0.76 -11.89 12.22
CA ASP A 295 2.04 -11.50 12.80
C ASP A 295 1.90 -11.26 14.31
N ALA A 296 2.77 -11.87 15.11
CA ALA A 296 2.64 -11.84 16.56
C ALA A 296 2.96 -10.46 17.16
N THR A 297 3.93 -9.73 16.59
CA THR A 297 4.29 -8.39 17.07
C THR A 297 3.17 -7.40 16.79
N VAL A 298 2.60 -7.46 15.58
CA VAL A 298 1.45 -6.61 15.23
C VAL A 298 0.19 -7.02 16.01
N ALA A 299 -0.04 -8.31 16.24
CA ALA A 299 -1.15 -8.77 17.09
C ALA A 299 -1.07 -8.20 18.51
N ASP A 300 0.14 -8.11 19.09
CA ASP A 300 0.35 -7.48 20.39
C ASP A 300 0.05 -5.96 20.38
N ILE A 301 0.35 -5.26 19.29
CA ILE A 301 -0.01 -3.84 19.09
C ILE A 301 -1.53 -3.69 19.05
N VAL A 302 -2.23 -4.48 18.24
CA VAL A 302 -3.70 -4.45 18.15
C VAL A 302 -4.35 -4.77 19.50
N ALA A 303 -3.80 -5.73 20.26
CA ALA A 303 -4.32 -6.06 21.59
C ALA A 303 -4.16 -4.91 22.59
N LYS A 304 -3.05 -4.15 22.54
CA LYS A 304 -2.85 -2.94 23.36
C LYS A 304 -3.82 -1.83 22.96
N ALA A 305 -3.97 -1.59 21.66
CA ALA A 305 -4.92 -0.63 21.12
C ALA A 305 -6.34 -0.91 21.66
N LYS A 306 -6.77 -2.17 21.57
CA LYS A 306 -8.08 -2.60 22.08
C LYS A 306 -8.23 -2.36 23.58
N ALA A 307 -7.23 -2.76 24.36
CA ALA A 307 -7.26 -2.59 25.81
C ALA A 307 -7.35 -1.11 26.23
N GLN A 308 -6.66 -0.22 25.53
CA GLN A 308 -6.71 1.22 25.78
C GLN A 308 -8.05 1.83 25.32
N ALA A 309 -8.53 1.43 24.14
CA ALA A 309 -9.83 1.85 23.62
C ALA A 309 -10.98 1.43 24.56
N ASP A 310 -10.93 0.23 25.14
CA ASP A 310 -11.92 -0.24 26.12
C ASP A 310 -11.92 0.61 27.41
N VAL A 311 -10.74 1.10 27.84
CA VAL A 311 -10.62 1.94 29.03
C VAL A 311 -11.14 3.35 28.76
N ILE A 312 -10.68 4.00 27.68
CA ILE A 312 -11.06 5.39 27.35
C ILE A 312 -12.53 5.43 26.90
N GLY A 313 -12.98 4.45 26.11
CA GLY A 313 -14.35 4.36 25.63
C GLY A 313 -15.40 4.13 26.72
N ALA A 314 -14.98 3.70 27.91
CA ALA A 314 -15.87 3.56 29.07
C ALA A 314 -16.06 4.87 29.85
N GLU A 315 -15.35 5.94 29.50
CA GLU A 315 -15.48 7.23 30.19
C GLU A 315 -16.84 7.89 29.91
N ILE A 316 -17.52 8.31 30.97
CA ILE A 316 -18.79 9.03 30.86
C ILE A 316 -18.48 10.49 30.51
N ILE A 317 -18.63 10.84 29.24
CA ILE A 317 -18.41 12.20 28.74
C ILE A 317 -19.62 13.13 28.96
N ALA A 318 -20.82 12.56 29.09
CA ALA A 318 -22.04 13.30 29.36
C ALA A 318 -23.11 12.39 30.00
N THR A 319 -23.91 12.98 30.88
CA THR A 319 -25.17 12.38 31.36
C THR A 319 -26.32 13.21 30.81
N ILE A 320 -27.27 12.57 30.15
CA ILE A 320 -28.45 13.20 29.57
C ILE A 320 -29.72 12.63 30.20
N ASP A 321 -30.69 13.48 30.51
CA ASP A 321 -31.96 13.05 31.09
C ASP A 321 -32.92 12.45 30.05
N ASN A 322 -32.70 12.74 28.77
CA ASN A 322 -33.53 12.29 27.65
C ASN A 322 -32.81 11.24 26.80
N SER A 323 -33.54 10.23 26.33
CA SER A 323 -33.00 9.23 25.40
C SER A 323 -33.08 9.69 23.93
N PHE A 324 -32.08 9.28 23.14
CA PHE A 324 -32.08 9.41 21.69
C PHE A 324 -32.46 8.07 21.04
N TYR A 325 -33.43 8.10 20.12
CA TYR A 325 -33.99 6.91 19.50
C TYR A 325 -33.72 6.90 18.00
N ARG A 326 -33.51 5.71 17.44
CA ARG A 326 -33.50 5.48 15.99
C ARG A 326 -34.94 5.48 15.45
N GLY A 327 -35.11 5.86 14.19
CA GLY A 327 -36.41 5.85 13.52
C GLY A 327 -37.10 4.48 13.57
N SER A 328 -38.41 4.47 13.82
CA SER A 328 -39.21 3.25 13.93
C SER A 328 -40.61 3.44 13.35
N ASN A 329 -41.20 2.33 12.90
CA ASN A 329 -42.64 2.29 12.64
C ASN A 329 -43.43 2.25 13.95
N HIS A 330 -44.69 2.68 13.90
CA HIS A 330 -45.62 2.52 15.02
C HIS A 330 -45.69 1.04 15.44
N ASP A 331 -45.57 0.77 16.74
CA ASP A 331 -45.54 -0.57 17.37
C ASP A 331 -44.40 -1.50 16.94
N ALA A 332 -43.34 -0.99 16.30
CA ALA A 332 -42.18 -1.77 15.90
C ALA A 332 -40.95 -1.47 16.75
N ALA A 333 -39.93 -2.33 16.66
CA ALA A 333 -38.66 -2.13 17.35
C ALA A 333 -37.95 -0.83 16.89
N THR A 334 -37.18 -0.23 17.78
CA THR A 334 -36.29 0.91 17.50
C THR A 334 -35.36 0.58 16.33
N GLY A 335 -35.28 1.46 15.33
CA GLY A 335 -34.46 1.24 14.12
C GLY A 335 -35.15 0.44 13.01
N SER A 336 -36.43 0.11 13.16
CA SER A 336 -37.22 -0.62 12.14
C SER A 336 -37.55 0.22 10.90
N ASN A 337 -37.39 1.55 10.95
CA ASN A 337 -37.69 2.41 9.81
C ASN A 337 -36.55 3.41 9.58
N ARG A 338 -35.88 3.28 8.43
CA ARG A 338 -34.77 4.16 8.01
C ARG A 338 -35.23 5.41 7.25
N GLY A 339 -36.52 5.52 6.93
CA GLY A 339 -37.11 6.63 6.16
C GLY A 339 -37.91 7.63 7.00
N VAL A 340 -37.80 7.56 8.33
CA VAL A 340 -38.46 8.51 9.24
C VAL A 340 -37.44 9.27 10.06
N GLU A 341 -37.77 10.51 10.38
CA GLU A 341 -37.03 11.38 11.27
C GLU A 341 -36.87 10.74 12.66
N SER A 342 -35.74 10.99 13.32
CA SER A 342 -35.48 10.42 14.64
C SER A 342 -34.60 11.32 15.49
N THR A 343 -34.78 11.26 16.82
CA THR A 343 -34.02 12.11 17.74
C THR A 343 -32.53 11.80 17.72
N LEU A 344 -32.13 10.54 17.46
CA LEU A 344 -30.72 10.19 17.28
C LEU A 344 -30.13 10.81 16.00
N ASN A 345 -30.86 10.76 14.88
CA ASN A 345 -30.39 11.37 13.64
C ASN A 345 -30.27 12.90 13.78
N HIS A 346 -31.17 13.53 14.54
CA HIS A 346 -31.05 14.97 14.86
C HIS A 346 -29.81 15.28 15.66
N LEU A 347 -29.53 14.50 16.71
CA LEU A 347 -28.32 14.70 17.49
C LEU A 347 -27.08 14.62 16.60
N ILE A 348 -26.99 13.60 15.75
CA ILE A 348 -25.85 13.40 14.85
C ILE A 348 -25.73 14.57 13.86
N ALA A 349 -26.84 14.99 13.24
CA ALA A 349 -26.84 16.10 12.28
C ALA A 349 -26.46 17.44 12.92
N GLU A 350 -26.95 17.73 14.13
CA GLU A 350 -26.59 18.95 14.86
C GLU A 350 -25.12 18.91 15.29
N ALA A 351 -24.61 17.77 15.75
CA ALA A 351 -23.20 17.61 16.09
C ALA A 351 -22.28 17.85 14.88
N GLN A 352 -22.64 17.34 13.70
CA GLN A 352 -21.90 17.54 12.46
C GLN A 352 -21.97 18.98 11.92
N ARG A 353 -23.04 19.71 12.22
CA ARG A 353 -23.17 21.11 11.79
C ARG A 353 -22.28 22.04 12.62
N ASP A 354 -22.08 21.70 13.89
CA ASP A 354 -21.37 22.54 14.86
C ASP A 354 -19.86 22.20 14.95
N SER A 355 -19.41 21.12 14.30
CA SER A 355 -18.00 20.69 14.16
C SER A 355 -17.30 21.34 12.97
#